data_AF-A0A925LLT8-F1
#
_entry.id   AF-A0A925LLT8-F1
#
_cell.length_a   1.000
_cell.length_b   1.000
_cell.length_c   1.000
_cell.angle_alpha   90.00
_cell.angle_beta   90.00
_cell.angle_gamma   90.00
#
_symmetry.space_group_name_H-M   'P 1'
#
loop_
_entity.id
_entity.type
_entity.pdbx_description
1 polymer ?
#
loop_
_entity_poly.entity_id
_entity_poly.type
_entity_poly.pdbx_seq_one_letter_code
_entity_poly.pdbx_strand_id
1 'polypeptide(L)'
;MVVAEFKKLKRQMLLYRVVQTILVGLLVFLAMNYQGLFTLRGKPEHFISSLVAAIVIQLLLIYPVYKLAWRDVGIEIEGTATGLTSEQLTALRRKRLIGDLWKFCGVAFFIVFVALIPDAKKAAGATWFLATTIFSFLLTCLMYFQCFNFSAKKQLKETK
;
A
#
# COMPACT_ATOMS: atom_id res chain seq x y z
N MET A 1 9.30 -35.19 -1.10
CA MET A 1 9.33 -33.81 -0.55
C MET A 1 9.83 -32.88 -1.64
N VAL A 2 8.93 -32.16 -2.31
CA VAL A 2 9.32 -31.20 -3.36
C VAL A 2 9.74 -29.92 -2.66
N VAL A 3 11.02 -29.57 -2.77
CA VAL A 3 11.54 -28.29 -2.29
C VAL A 3 10.94 -27.21 -3.20
N ALA A 4 9.80 -26.65 -2.81
CA ALA A 4 9.23 -25.51 -3.51
C ALA A 4 10.25 -24.36 -3.49
N GLU A 5 10.75 -23.97 -4.66
CA GLU A 5 11.72 -22.88 -4.77
C GLU A 5 11.02 -21.53 -4.53
N PHE A 6 10.95 -21.11 -3.27
CA PHE A 6 10.42 -19.80 -2.87
C PHE A 6 11.34 -18.61 -3.25
N LYS A 7 12.27 -18.78 -4.19
CA LYS A 7 13.25 -17.76 -4.62
C LYS A 7 12.54 -16.50 -5.13
N LYS A 8 11.44 -16.69 -5.89
CA LYS A 8 10.63 -15.58 -6.41
C LYS A 8 9.93 -14.79 -5.30
N LEU A 9 9.31 -15.47 -4.33
CA LEU A 9 8.65 -14.83 -3.19
C LEU A 9 9.65 -14.06 -2.33
N LYS A 10 10.83 -14.63 -2.04
CA LYS A 10 11.90 -13.92 -1.31
C LYS A 10 12.38 -12.66 -2.04
N ARG A 11 12.52 -12.71 -3.37
CA ARG A 11 12.86 -11.54 -4.19
C ARG A 11 11.77 -10.46 -4.13
N GLN A 12 10.49 -10.83 -4.19
CA GLN A 12 9.37 -9.90 -4.06
C GLN A 12 9.36 -9.23 -2.68
N MET A 13 9.56 -10.00 -1.60
CA MET A 13 9.65 -9.46 -0.24
C MET A 13 10.81 -8.45 -0.09
N LEU A 14 11.97 -8.73 -0.70
CA LEU A 14 13.10 -7.80 -0.70
C LEU A 14 12.74 -6.50 -1.42
N LEU A 15 12.16 -6.59 -2.61
CA LEU A 15 11.74 -5.43 -3.39
C LEU A 15 10.72 -4.59 -2.61
N TYR A 16 9.74 -5.22 -1.95
CA TYR A 16 8.77 -4.51 -1.13
C TYR A 16 9.40 -3.81 0.07
N ARG A 17 10.47 -4.36 0.68
CA ARG A 17 11.20 -3.63 1.75
C ARG A 17 11.95 -2.41 1.22
N VAL A 18 12.56 -2.51 0.04
CA VAL A 18 13.24 -1.37 -0.59
C VAL A 18 12.22 -0.27 -0.89
N VAL A 19 11.10 -0.62 -1.53
CA VAL A 19 10.00 0.33 -1.81
C VAL A 19 9.44 0.93 -0.53
N GLN A 20 9.25 0.13 0.52
CA GLN A 20 8.79 0.61 1.82
C GLN A 20 9.74 1.67 2.40
N THR A 21 11.05 1.45 2.31
CA THR A 21 12.06 2.40 2.81
C THR A 21 11.98 3.74 2.06
N ILE A 22 11.83 3.69 0.73
CA ILE A 22 11.64 4.88 -0.12
C ILE A 22 10.35 5.62 0.27
N LEU A 23 9.25 4.89 0.46
CA LEU A 23 7.96 5.49 0.82
C LEU A 23 7.95 6.10 2.23
N VAL A 24 8.67 5.52 3.19
CA VAL A 24 8.87 6.14 4.52
C VAL A 24 9.64 7.44 4.38
N GLY A 25 10.71 7.47 3.59
CA GLY A 25 11.46 8.70 3.31
C GLY A 25 10.58 9.78 2.67
N LEU A 26 9.76 9.40 1.68
CA LEU A 26 8.80 10.29 1.04
C LEU A 26 7.73 10.82 2.02
N LEU A 27 7.22 9.96 2.91
CA LEU A 27 6.27 10.33 3.94
C LEU A 27 6.85 11.38 4.89
N VAL A 28 8.07 11.17 5.37
CA VAL A 28 8.78 12.12 6.26
C VAL A 28 9.03 13.45 5.53
N PHE A 29 9.51 13.41 4.29
CA PHE A 29 9.72 14.60 3.47
C PHE A 29 8.42 15.41 3.30
N LEU A 30 7.31 14.76 2.95
CA LEU A 30 6.02 15.43 2.77
C LEU A 30 5.47 15.94 4.11
N ALA A 31 5.65 15.21 5.21
CA ALA A 31 5.26 15.66 6.53
C ALA A 31 5.95 16.98 6.91
N MET A 32 7.27 17.08 6.69
CA MET A 32 8.02 18.33 6.94
C MET A 32 7.53 19.48 6.04
N ASN A 33 7.29 19.22 4.75
CA ASN A 33 6.78 20.23 3.83
C ASN A 33 5.39 20.75 4.23
N TYR A 34 4.45 19.85 4.54
CA TYR A 34 3.10 20.23 4.94
C TYR A 34 3.09 20.92 6.30
N GLN A 35 3.92 20.49 7.26
CA GLN A 35 4.08 21.18 8.54
C GLN A 35 4.52 22.63 8.34
N GLY A 36 5.55 22.87 7.51
CA GLY A 36 5.98 24.22 7.15
C GLY A 36 4.87 25.02 6.47
N LEU A 37 4.17 24.41 5.51
CA LEU A 37 3.11 25.07 4.75
C LEU A 37 1.88 25.44 5.60
N PHE A 38 1.50 24.60 6.57
CA PHE A 38 0.42 24.91 7.52
C PHE A 38 0.84 25.97 8.53
N THR A 39 2.11 25.95 8.97
CA THR A 39 2.67 26.98 9.86
C THR A 39 2.69 28.35 9.18
N LEU A 40 3.14 28.42 7.92
CA LEU A 40 3.13 29.67 7.13
C LEU A 40 1.73 30.23 6.90
N ARG A 41 0.70 29.38 6.95
CA ARG A 41 -0.71 29.79 6.82
C ARG A 41 -1.37 30.11 8.17
N GLY A 42 -0.61 30.10 9.26
CA GLY A 42 -1.11 30.38 10.61
C GLY A 42 -2.06 29.31 11.15
N LYS A 43 -2.03 28.09 10.62
CA LYS A 43 -2.93 26.98 11.01
C LYS A 43 -2.18 25.65 11.25
N PRO A 44 -1.20 25.61 12.16
CA PRO A 44 -0.42 24.39 12.44
C PRO A 44 -1.29 23.21 12.93
N GLU A 45 -2.44 23.47 13.55
CA GLU A 45 -3.39 22.46 14.01
C GLU A 45 -3.95 21.59 12.88
N HIS A 46 -4.02 22.14 11.65
CA HIS A 46 -4.46 21.38 10.47
C HIS A 46 -3.46 20.31 10.05
N PHE A 47 -2.17 20.48 10.35
CA PHE A 47 -1.19 19.43 10.12
C PHE A 47 -1.48 18.22 11.01
N ILE A 48 -1.62 18.44 12.31
CA ILE A 48 -1.90 17.37 13.28
C ILE A 48 -3.23 16.69 12.98
N SER A 49 -4.29 17.45 12.67
CA SER A 49 -5.58 16.84 12.35
C SER A 49 -5.53 16.01 11.06
N SER A 50 -4.72 16.40 10.06
CA SER A 50 -4.53 15.60 8.85
C SER A 50 -3.80 14.28 9.12
N LEU A 51 -2.83 14.26 10.04
CA LEU A 51 -2.15 13.04 10.47
C LEU A 51 -3.10 12.11 11.24
N VAL A 52 -3.87 12.66 12.18
CA VAL A 52 -4.86 11.89 12.95
C VAL A 52 -5.90 11.28 12.00
N ALA A 53 -6.44 12.07 11.08
CA ALA A 53 -7.39 11.59 10.10
C ALA A 53 -6.81 10.46 9.24
N ALA A 54 -5.56 10.60 8.79
CA ALA A 54 -4.87 9.57 8.01
C ALA A 54 -4.66 8.27 8.79
N ILE A 55 -4.32 8.35 10.08
CA ILE A 55 -4.20 7.18 10.97
C ILE A 55 -5.56 6.50 11.15
N VAL A 56 -6.64 7.26 11.36
CA VAL A 56 -7.99 6.69 11.48
C VAL A 56 -8.38 5.95 10.19
N ILE A 57 -8.15 6.56 9.03
CA ILE A 57 -8.39 5.91 7.73
C ILE A 57 -7.55 4.64 7.60
N GLN A 58 -6.27 4.69 7.99
CA GLN A 58 -5.40 3.51 7.97
C GLN A 58 -5.94 2.39 8.86
N LEU A 59 -6.42 2.68 10.06
CA LEU A 59 -7.00 1.70 10.97
C LEU A 59 -8.27 1.05 10.37
N LEU A 60 -9.12 1.82 9.70
CA LEU A 60 -10.28 1.28 9.00
C LEU A 60 -9.89 0.36 7.83
N LEU A 61 -8.79 0.69 7.15
CA LEU A 61 -8.29 -0.06 6.00
C LEU A 61 -7.40 -1.25 6.37
N ILE A 62 -7.03 -1.44 7.64
CA ILE A 62 -6.08 -2.49 8.04
C ILE A 62 -6.56 -3.90 7.66
N TYR A 63 -7.83 -4.20 7.94
CA TYR A 63 -8.41 -5.51 7.68
C TYR A 63 -8.53 -5.82 6.17
N PRO A 64 -9.13 -4.96 5.33
CA PRO A 64 -9.22 -5.24 3.89
C PRO A 64 -7.83 -5.32 3.25
N VAL A 65 -6.88 -4.48 3.65
CA VAL A 65 -5.50 -4.51 3.15
C VAL A 65 -4.78 -5.79 3.57
N TYR A 66 -4.92 -6.20 4.83
CA TYR A 66 -4.38 -7.47 5.32
C TYR A 66 -4.96 -8.67 4.55
N LYS A 67 -6.28 -8.71 4.36
CA LYS A 67 -6.96 -9.78 3.61
C LYS A 67 -6.49 -9.85 2.16
N LEU A 68 -6.30 -8.70 1.51
CA LEU A 68 -5.74 -8.60 0.16
C LEU A 68 -4.31 -9.15 0.11
N ALA A 69 -3.45 -8.69 1.03
CA ALA A 69 -2.06 -9.12 1.09
C ALA A 69 -1.92 -10.63 1.36
N TRP A 70 -2.74 -11.17 2.27
CA TRP A 70 -2.76 -12.60 2.57
C TRP A 70 -3.11 -13.44 1.33
N ARG A 71 -4.14 -13.02 0.57
CA ARG A 71 -4.56 -13.68 -0.66
C ARG A 71 -3.47 -13.63 -1.73
N ASP A 72 -2.83 -12.49 -1.91
CA ASP A 72 -1.76 -12.32 -2.91
C ASP A 72 -0.55 -13.22 -2.62
N VAL A 73 -0.16 -13.33 -1.34
CA VAL A 73 0.89 -14.28 -0.92
C VAL A 73 0.48 -15.72 -1.23
N GLY A 74 -0.76 -16.10 -0.90
CA GLY A 74 -1.28 -17.44 -1.18
C GLY A 74 -1.23 -17.79 -2.67
N ILE A 75 -1.57 -16.85 -3.54
CA ILE A 75 -1.50 -17.03 -5.01
C ILE A 75 -0.04 -17.25 -5.47
N GLU A 76 0.93 -16.54 -4.89
CA GLU A 76 2.35 -16.73 -5.23
C GLU A 76 2.88 -18.08 -4.75
N ILE A 77 2.41 -18.58 -3.60
CA ILE A 77 2.76 -19.90 -3.09
C ILE A 77 2.11 -21.01 -3.93
N GLU A 78 0.80 -20.92 -4.19
CA GLU A 78 0.06 -21.85 -5.07
C GLU A 78 0.72 -21.91 -6.46
N GLY A 79 1.17 -20.77 -6.99
CA GLY A 79 1.85 -20.68 -8.27
C GLY A 79 3.27 -21.27 -8.31
N THR A 80 3.83 -21.71 -7.19
CA THR A 80 5.13 -22.40 -7.12
C THR A 80 5.00 -23.92 -7.06
N ALA A 81 3.77 -24.47 -7.04
CA ALA A 81 3.53 -25.91 -7.05
C ALA A 81 3.95 -26.54 -8.39
N THR A 82 4.67 -27.67 -8.33
CA THR A 82 5.05 -28.45 -9.52
C THR A 82 3.87 -29.27 -10.03
N GLY A 83 3.63 -29.28 -11.35
CA GLY A 83 2.56 -30.08 -11.97
C GLY A 83 1.21 -29.38 -12.13
N LEU A 84 1.17 -28.05 -12.05
CA LEU A 84 -0.05 -27.27 -12.31
C LEU A 84 -0.58 -27.50 -13.73
N THR A 85 -1.86 -27.79 -13.86
CA THR A 85 -2.53 -27.87 -15.16
C THR A 85 -2.70 -26.48 -15.78
N SER A 86 -2.92 -26.41 -17.10
CA SER A 86 -3.16 -25.15 -17.84
C SER A 86 -4.37 -24.37 -17.30
N GLU A 87 -5.40 -25.07 -16.84
CA GLU A 87 -6.58 -24.47 -16.19
C GLU A 87 -6.24 -23.84 -14.84
N GLN A 88 -5.47 -24.53 -14.00
CA GLN A 88 -5.04 -24.02 -12.69
C GLN A 88 -4.15 -22.77 -12.84
N LEU A 89 -3.26 -22.76 -13.84
CA LEU A 89 -2.46 -21.57 -14.19
C LEU A 89 -3.33 -20.39 -14.60
N THR A 90 -4.39 -20.64 -15.37
CA THR A 90 -5.33 -19.60 -15.83
C THR A 90 -6.15 -19.03 -14.67
N ALA A 91 -6.59 -19.88 -13.75
CA ALA A 91 -7.28 -19.47 -12.54
C ALA A 91 -6.40 -18.61 -11.63
N LEU A 92 -5.12 -18.99 -11.45
CA LEU A 92 -4.15 -18.20 -10.67
C LEU A 92 -3.87 -16.83 -11.32
N ARG A 93 -3.79 -16.77 -12.66
CA ARG A 93 -3.65 -15.49 -13.38
C ARG A 93 -4.86 -14.58 -13.17
N ARG A 94 -6.09 -15.12 -13.24
CA ARG A 94 -7.32 -14.34 -12.95
C ARG A 94 -7.34 -13.82 -11.52
N LYS A 95 -6.97 -14.65 -10.53
CA LYS A 95 -6.89 -14.22 -9.13
C LYS A 95 -5.87 -13.08 -8.95
N ARG A 96 -4.71 -13.15 -9.61
CA ARG A 96 -3.70 -12.08 -9.61
C ARG A 96 -4.24 -10.79 -10.24
N LEU A 97 -4.92 -10.87 -11.39
CA LEU A 97 -5.52 -9.70 -12.07
C LEU A 97 -6.53 -8.95 -11.18
N ILE A 98 -7.34 -9.67 -10.40
CA ILE A 98 -8.28 -9.02 -9.46
C ILE A 98 -7.54 -8.26 -8.36
N GLY A 99 -6.42 -8.80 -7.86
CA GLY A 99 -5.55 -8.12 -6.89
C GLY A 99 -4.90 -6.88 -7.50
N ASP A 100 -4.39 -6.99 -8.72
CA ASP A 100 -3.75 -5.88 -9.44
C ASP A 100 -4.76 -4.79 -9.82
N LEU A 101 -5.99 -5.14 -10.18
CA LEU A 101 -7.09 -4.19 -10.42
C LEU A 101 -7.39 -3.36 -9.16
N TRP A 102 -7.49 -4.01 -7.99
CA TRP A 102 -7.73 -3.32 -6.72
C TRP A 102 -6.63 -2.30 -6.39
N LYS A 103 -5.36 -2.69 -6.61
CA LYS A 103 -4.22 -1.79 -6.42
C LYS A 103 -4.24 -0.65 -7.43
N PHE A 104 -4.53 -0.95 -8.70
CA PHE A 104 -4.59 0.03 -9.78
C PHE A 104 -5.71 1.05 -9.54
N CYS A 105 -6.90 0.61 -9.11
CA CYS A 105 -7.98 1.51 -8.73
C CYS A 105 -7.56 2.47 -7.61
N GLY A 106 -6.85 1.98 -6.58
CA GLY A 106 -6.33 2.83 -5.50
C GLY A 106 -5.33 3.88 -5.99
N VAL A 107 -4.39 3.48 -6.87
CA VAL A 107 -3.39 4.39 -7.46
C VAL A 107 -4.05 5.38 -8.42
N ALA A 108 -4.96 4.92 -9.29
CA ALA A 108 -5.66 5.76 -10.25
C ALA A 108 -6.54 6.80 -9.54
N PHE A 109 -7.29 6.39 -8.50
CA PHE A 109 -8.03 7.31 -7.65
C PHE A 109 -7.12 8.37 -7.04
N PHE A 110 -5.96 7.98 -6.51
CA PHE A 110 -5.00 8.90 -5.93
C PHE A 110 -4.45 9.91 -6.95
N ILE A 111 -4.03 9.45 -8.14
CA ILE A 111 -3.51 10.32 -9.21
C ILE A 111 -4.58 11.30 -9.66
N VAL A 112 -5.80 10.82 -9.92
CA VAL A 112 -6.92 11.67 -10.35
C VAL A 112 -7.27 12.68 -9.26
N PHE A 113 -7.31 12.27 -7.99
CA PHE A 113 -7.60 13.16 -6.87
C PHE A 113 -6.54 14.26 -6.71
N VAL A 114 -5.25 13.91 -6.78
CA VAL A 114 -4.17 14.89 -6.68
C VAL A 114 -4.12 15.82 -7.89
N ALA A 115 -4.36 15.31 -9.10
CA ALA A 115 -4.34 16.09 -10.33
C ALA A 115 -5.54 17.04 -10.48
N LEU A 116 -6.71 16.65 -9.96
CA LEU A 116 -7.95 17.41 -10.08
C LEU A 116 -8.26 18.30 -8.87
N ILE A 117 -7.47 18.22 -7.79
CA ILE A 117 -7.66 19.15 -6.67
C ILE A 117 -7.41 20.58 -7.18
N PRO A 118 -8.39 21.49 -7.04
CA PRO A 118 -8.22 22.87 -7.45
C PRO A 118 -7.04 23.46 -6.69
N ASP A 119 -6.20 24.19 -7.41
CA ASP A 119 -4.98 24.84 -6.95
C ASP A 119 -5.08 25.21 -5.46
N ALA A 120 -4.15 24.71 -4.63
CA ALA A 120 -4.13 24.90 -3.18
C ALA A 120 -4.10 26.39 -2.74
N LYS A 121 -4.04 27.31 -3.70
CA LYS A 121 -4.17 28.76 -3.59
C LYS A 121 -5.62 29.26 -3.58
N LYS A 122 -6.59 28.51 -4.13
CA LYS A 122 -7.99 28.97 -4.32
C LYS A 122 -8.97 28.50 -3.24
N ALA A 123 -8.63 27.50 -2.44
CA ALA A 123 -9.51 27.00 -1.38
C ALA A 123 -8.72 26.68 -0.10
N ALA A 124 -8.98 27.45 0.97
CA ALA A 124 -8.27 27.32 2.26
C ALA A 124 -8.42 25.94 2.93
N GLY A 125 -9.43 25.14 2.56
CA GLY A 125 -9.62 23.76 3.03
C GLY A 125 -8.97 22.68 2.14
N ALA A 126 -8.67 22.98 0.86
CA ALA A 126 -8.19 21.97 -0.08
C ALA A 126 -6.84 21.35 0.33
N THR A 127 -5.99 22.13 1.00
CA THR A 127 -4.68 21.67 1.46
C THR A 127 -4.78 20.68 2.62
N TRP A 128 -5.77 20.82 3.50
CA TRP A 128 -6.00 19.86 4.59
C TRP A 128 -6.47 18.51 4.05
N PHE A 129 -7.44 18.52 3.14
CA PHE A 129 -7.90 17.30 2.46
C PHE A 129 -6.79 16.66 1.64
N LEU A 130 -6.01 17.47 0.90
CA LEU A 130 -4.88 16.98 0.12
C LEU A 130 -3.82 16.29 1.00
N ALA A 131 -3.42 16.93 2.10
CA ALA A 131 -2.47 16.35 3.06
C ALA A 131 -3.01 15.04 3.65
N THR A 132 -4.27 15.03 4.06
CA THR A 132 -4.93 13.84 4.62
C THR A 132 -4.95 12.70 3.61
N THR A 133 -5.33 12.95 2.36
CA THR A 133 -5.36 11.92 1.32
C THR A 133 -3.98 11.38 0.98
N ILE A 134 -2.97 12.25 0.88
CA ILE A 134 -1.58 11.86 0.63
C ILE A 134 -1.04 10.98 1.76
N PHE A 135 -1.21 11.40 3.02
CA PHE A 135 -0.76 10.61 4.16
C PHE A 135 -1.52 9.28 4.24
N SER A 136 -2.84 9.29 4.05
CA SER A 136 -3.65 8.06 4.04
C SER A 136 -3.21 7.09 2.96
N PHE A 137 -2.94 7.58 1.75
CA PHE A 137 -2.47 6.76 0.63
C PHE A 137 -1.10 6.15 0.93
N LEU A 138 -0.13 6.97 1.34
CA LEU A 138 1.22 6.49 1.67
C LEU A 138 1.21 5.48 2.80
N LEU A 139 0.47 5.75 3.88
CA LEU A 139 0.29 4.84 5.01
C LEU A 139 -0.38 3.54 4.58
N THR A 140 -1.38 3.60 3.69
CA THR A 140 -2.04 2.41 3.14
C THR A 140 -1.09 1.57 2.29
N CYS A 141 -0.26 2.19 1.45
CA CYS A 141 0.78 1.49 0.69
C CYS A 141 1.82 0.84 1.61
N LEU A 142 2.31 1.57 2.61
CA LEU A 142 3.25 1.04 3.61
C LEU A 142 2.65 -0.15 4.35
N MET A 143 1.40 -0.02 4.80
CA MET A 143 0.65 -1.07 5.47
C MET A 143 0.48 -2.31 4.59
N TYR A 144 0.17 -2.14 3.29
CA TYR A 144 0.11 -3.26 2.35
C TYR A 144 1.44 -4.02 2.27
N PHE A 145 2.57 -3.32 2.09
CA PHE A 145 3.88 -3.97 2.00
C PHE A 145 4.28 -4.66 3.31
N GLN A 146 3.94 -4.07 4.46
CA GLN A 146 4.15 -4.68 5.77
C GLN A 146 3.31 -5.95 5.93
N CYS A 147 2.00 -5.88 5.65
CA CYS A 147 1.08 -7.00 5.69
C CYS A 147 1.50 -8.14 4.74
N PHE A 148 1.96 -7.80 3.53
CA PHE A 148 2.47 -8.80 2.58
C PHE A 148 3.72 -9.50 3.12
N ASN A 149 4.70 -8.74 3.59
CA ASN A 149 5.93 -9.30 4.15
C ASN A 149 5.67 -10.15 5.39
N PHE A 150 4.72 -9.74 6.25
CA PHE A 150 4.29 -10.52 7.40
C PHE A 150 3.61 -11.83 6.99
N SER A 151 2.63 -11.75 6.08
CA SER A 151 1.89 -12.90 5.58
C SER A 151 2.80 -13.91 4.88
N ALA A 152 3.73 -13.43 4.04
CA ALA A 152 4.73 -14.26 3.38
C ALA A 152 5.64 -14.98 4.38
N LYS A 153 6.12 -14.29 5.43
CA LYS A 153 6.93 -14.93 6.48
C LYS A 153 6.12 -15.99 7.25
N LYS A 154 4.85 -15.72 7.53
CA LYS A 154 3.98 -16.65 8.27
C LYS A 154 3.72 -17.93 7.45
N GLN A 155 3.26 -17.80 6.21
CA GLN A 155 2.97 -18.96 5.36
C GLN A 155 4.24 -19.76 4.99
N LEU A 156 5.40 -19.10 4.83
CA LEU A 156 6.68 -19.79 4.64
C LEU A 156 7.13 -20.62 5.85
N LYS A 157 6.72 -20.23 7.08
CA LYS A 157 6.99 -21.03 8.28
C LYS A 157 6.05 -22.24 8.37
N GLU A 158 4.80 -22.08 7.95
CA GLU A 158 3.78 -23.14 7.98
C GLU A 158 3.99 -24.20 6.87
N THR A 159 4.70 -23.85 5.79
CA THR A 159 4.99 -24.76 4.66
C THR A 159 6.32 -25.51 4.80
N LYS A 160 7.13 -25.18 5.81
CA LYS A 160 8.40 -25.87 6.13
C LYS A 160 8.15 -27.03 7.07
#